data_AF-A0A3D2IGA0-F1
#
_entry.id   AF-A0A3D2IGA0-F1
#
_cell.length_a   1.000
_cell.length_b   1.000
_cell.length_c   1.000
_cell.angle_alpha   90.00
_cell.angle_beta   90.00
_cell.angle_gamma   90.00
#
_symmetry.space_group_name_H-M   'P 1'
#
loop_
_entity.id
_entity.type
_entity.pdbx_description
1 polymer ?
#
loop_
_entity_poly.entity_id
_entity_poly.type
_entity_poly.pdbx_seq_one_letter_code
_entity_poly.pdbx_strand_id
1 'polypeptide(L)'
;MDFRSTLNVEKEKLTISTVAENSFQEFIQVSGTVQPIRTIFLDALEGGVIKSVNLESGTTVERGDTIAVLTNSSLQLSVLQQEASLYDQINNVRNSRLNLEQNNLRLKEQLISVENQLNLAKPEYERQKSLYEKNLTSEQE
;
A
#
# COMPACT_ATOMS: atom_id res chain seq x y z
N MET A 1 54.16 44.52 66.21
CA MET A 1 54.36 43.22 65.54
C MET A 1 55.58 42.58 66.16
N ASP A 2 55.48 41.33 66.59
CA ASP A 2 56.49 40.65 67.41
C ASP A 2 57.67 40.19 66.52
N PHE A 3 58.88 40.70 66.78
CA PHE A 3 60.11 40.42 66.00
C PHE A 3 60.99 39.35 66.67
N ARG A 4 60.39 38.29 67.21
CA ARG A 4 61.15 37.21 67.87
C ARG A 4 61.53 36.13 66.87
N SER A 5 62.83 35.97 66.67
CA SER A 5 63.45 35.04 65.71
C SER A 5 63.67 33.63 66.27
N THR A 6 63.29 33.36 67.52
CA THR A 6 63.44 32.04 68.15
C THR A 6 62.21 31.65 68.97
N LEU A 7 61.80 30.39 68.83
CA LEU A 7 60.72 29.76 69.61
C LEU A 7 61.26 28.46 70.22
N ASN A 8 61.24 28.38 71.55
CA ASN A 8 61.59 27.14 72.25
C ASN A 8 60.42 26.15 72.15
N VAL A 9 60.68 24.97 71.58
CA VAL A 9 59.69 23.92 71.36
C VAL A 9 60.18 22.60 71.95
N GLU A 10 59.27 21.85 72.58
CA GLU A 10 59.54 20.51 73.10
C GLU A 10 59.69 19.52 71.94
N LYS A 11 60.80 18.76 71.91
CA LYS A 11 61.12 17.83 70.81
C LYS A 11 60.05 16.76 70.58
N GLU A 12 59.36 16.34 71.64
CA GLU A 12 58.31 15.33 71.58
C GLU A 12 57.05 15.82 70.87
N LYS A 13 56.87 17.14 70.76
CA LYS A 13 55.75 17.78 70.05
C LYS A 13 56.07 18.10 68.58
N LEU A 14 57.25 17.68 68.09
CA LEU A 14 57.72 17.94 66.72
C LEU A 14 57.51 16.72 65.83
N THR A 15 56.64 16.85 64.83
CA THR A 15 56.52 15.87 63.73
C THR A 15 57.32 16.37 62.53
N ILE A 16 58.36 15.62 62.15
CA ILE A 16 59.20 15.93 60.99
C ILE A 16 58.93 14.86 59.93
N SER A 17 58.53 15.29 58.74
CA SER A 17 58.25 14.41 57.60
C SER A 17 59.12 14.79 56.40
N THR A 18 59.62 13.79 55.67
CA THR A 18 60.39 13.99 54.45
C THR A 18 59.46 14.38 53.30
N VAL A 19 59.76 15.47 52.61
CA VAL A 19 59.07 15.88 51.38
C VAL A 19 59.89 15.48 50.16
N ALA A 20 59.23 15.08 49.08
CA ALA A 20 59.85 14.74 47.81
C ALA A 20 59.10 15.40 46.66
N GLU A 21 59.83 15.89 45.68
CA GLU A 21 59.26 16.44 44.45
C GLU A 21 58.93 15.28 43.52
N ASN A 22 57.67 15.19 43.10
CA ASN A 22 57.18 14.14 42.22
C ASN A 22 56.10 14.71 41.29
N SER A 23 55.74 13.97 40.23
CA SER A 23 54.69 14.40 39.32
C SER A 23 53.34 14.44 40.04
N PHE A 24 52.83 15.64 40.28
CA PHE A 24 51.46 15.87 40.75
C PHE A 24 50.57 16.16 39.54
N GLN A 25 49.64 15.25 39.25
CA GLN A 25 48.64 15.47 38.21
C GLN A 25 47.37 16.04 38.85
N GLU A 26 47.13 17.32 38.59
CA GLU A 26 45.86 17.97 38.88
C GLU A 26 44.91 17.71 37.71
N PHE A 27 43.71 17.18 37.98
CA PHE A 27 42.65 17.04 36.98
C PHE A 27 41.40 17.79 37.43
N ILE A 28 40.76 18.47 36.49
CA ILE A 28 39.48 19.12 36.69
C ILE A 28 38.40 18.13 36.25
N GLN A 29 37.51 17.75 37.17
CA GLN A 29 36.36 16.92 36.84
C GLN A 29 35.33 17.75 36.09
N VAL A 30 35.07 17.39 34.82
CA VAL A 30 34.02 18.01 34.01
C VAL A 30 32.88 17.01 33.85
N SER A 31 31.69 17.39 34.31
CA SER A 31 30.47 16.65 34.07
C SER A 31 29.86 17.09 32.74
N GLY A 32 29.47 16.13 31.90
CA GLY A 32 28.78 16.37 30.64
C GLY A 32 27.70 15.33 30.40
N THR A 33 26.73 15.65 29.55
CA THR A 33 25.71 14.70 29.12
C THR A 33 25.97 14.29 27.67
N VAL A 34 25.82 13.01 27.37
CA VAL A 34 25.94 12.50 26.01
C VAL A 34 24.63 12.78 25.28
N GLN A 35 24.72 13.43 24.13
CA GLN A 35 23.59 13.67 23.24
C GLN A 35 23.75 12.85 21.96
N PRO A 36 22.66 12.27 21.43
CA PRO A 36 22.72 11.56 20.15
C PRO A 36 23.07 12.53 19.02
N ILE A 37 23.92 12.09 18.09
CA ILE A 37 24.27 12.86 16.88
C ILE A 37 23.04 13.03 15.97
N ARG A 38 22.15 12.02 15.95
CA ARG A 38 20.94 12.01 15.13
C ARG A 38 19.85 11.20 15.81
N THR A 39 18.65 11.78 15.87
CA THR A 39 17.42 11.10 16.30
C THR A 39 16.46 11.08 15.13
N ILE A 40 15.86 9.93 14.85
CA ILE A 40 14.84 9.76 13.80
C ILE A 40 13.62 9.14 14.46
N PHE A 41 12.46 9.76 14.27
CA PHE A 41 11.18 9.18 14.64
C PHE A 41 10.66 8.39 13.43
N LEU A 42 10.22 7.16 13.68
CA LEU A 42 9.66 6.30 12.65
C LEU A 42 8.14 6.38 12.72
N ASP A 43 7.53 6.87 11.65
CA ASP A 43 6.07 6.91 11.49
C ASP A 43 5.64 5.74 10.58
N ALA A 44 4.49 5.15 10.89
CA ALA A 44 3.87 4.17 10.00
C ALA A 44 3.02 4.89 8.95
N LEU A 45 3.27 4.59 7.66
CA LEU A 45 2.49 5.15 6.53
C LEU A 45 1.01 4.79 6.62
N GLU A 46 0.72 3.57 7.05
CA GLU A 46 -0.63 3.11 7.33
C GLU A 46 -0.77 2.87 8.83
N GLY A 47 -1.72 3.59 9.44
CA GLY A 47 -2.08 3.36 10.84
C GLY A 47 -2.63 1.95 11.03
N GLY A 48 -2.43 1.37 12.21
CA GLY A 48 -2.90 0.02 12.52
C GLY A 48 -2.58 -0.36 13.95
N VAL A 49 -3.03 -1.54 14.36
CA VAL A 49 -2.68 -2.10 15.67
C VAL A 49 -1.35 -2.84 15.55
N ILE A 50 -0.45 -2.67 16.52
CA ILE A 50 0.79 -3.45 16.58
C ILE A 50 0.42 -4.92 16.77
N LYS A 51 0.73 -5.76 15.79
CA LYS A 51 0.52 -7.21 15.85
C LYS A 51 1.70 -7.91 16.53
N SER A 52 2.92 -7.50 16.19
CA SER A 52 4.13 -7.99 16.83
C SER A 52 5.22 -6.94 16.84
N VAL A 53 6.04 -6.96 17.88
CA VAL A 53 7.32 -6.25 17.94
C VAL A 53 8.40 -7.29 17.76
N ASN A 54 9.18 -7.17 16.69
CA ASN A 54 10.17 -8.17 16.30
C ASN A 54 11.56 -7.83 16.86
N LEU A 55 11.80 -6.56 17.22
CA LEU A 55 13.04 -6.08 17.81
C LEU A 55 12.75 -5.21 19.03
N GLU A 56 13.42 -5.50 20.15
CA GLU A 56 13.25 -4.77 21.40
C GLU A 56 14.09 -3.49 21.45
N SER A 57 13.68 -2.56 22.31
CA SER A 57 14.38 -1.29 22.52
C SER A 57 15.82 -1.50 22.96
N GLY A 58 16.74 -0.73 22.40
CA GLY A 58 18.18 -0.81 22.69
C GLY A 58 18.95 -1.83 21.83
N THR A 59 18.26 -2.57 20.95
CA THR A 59 18.90 -3.46 19.99
C THR A 59 19.49 -2.66 18.83
N THR A 60 20.70 -3.02 18.40
CA THR A 60 21.31 -2.47 17.18
C THR A 60 20.54 -3.00 15.97
N VAL A 61 20.17 -2.11 15.04
CA VAL A 61 19.43 -2.45 13.83
C VAL A 61 20.23 -2.12 12.58
N GLU A 62 20.04 -2.92 11.54
CA GLU A 62 20.56 -2.68 10.21
C GLU A 62 19.47 -2.21 9.24
N ARG A 63 19.88 -1.70 8.07
CA ARG A 63 18.93 -1.27 7.05
C ARG A 63 18.16 -2.47 6.51
N GLY A 64 16.84 -2.43 6.65
CA GLY A 64 15.94 -3.48 6.16
C GLY A 64 15.35 -4.34 7.28
N ASP A 65 15.83 -4.17 8.51
CA ASP A 65 15.30 -4.88 9.66
C ASP A 65 13.86 -4.50 9.94
N THR A 66 13.03 -5.53 10.16
CA THR A 66 11.64 -5.34 10.57
C THR A 66 11.59 -5.13 12.07
N ILE A 67 11.27 -3.92 12.50
CA ILE A 67 11.17 -3.56 13.93
C ILE A 67 9.84 -4.02 14.51
N ALA A 68 8.73 -3.73 13.82
CA ALA A 68 7.39 -4.09 14.23
C ALA A 68 6.51 -4.39 13.02
N VAL A 69 5.52 -5.27 13.22
CA VAL A 69 4.49 -5.60 12.23
C VAL A 69 3.17 -5.01 12.70
N LEU A 70 2.58 -4.15 11.87
CA LEU A 70 1.27 -3.59 12.10
C LEU A 70 0.21 -4.41 11.35
N THR A 71 -1.00 -4.44 11.88
CA THR A 71 -2.17 -5.00 11.19
C THR A 71 -3.27 -3.97 11.16
N ASN A 72 -3.78 -3.71 9.95
CA ASN A 72 -4.90 -2.80 9.72
C ASN A 72 -6.07 -3.60 9.15
N SER A 73 -6.95 -4.06 10.03
CA SER A 73 -8.15 -4.81 9.65
C SER A 73 -9.11 -3.99 8.80
N SER A 74 -9.15 -2.66 8.99
CA SER A 74 -9.99 -1.77 8.19
C SER A 74 -9.52 -1.69 6.74
N LEU A 75 -8.22 -1.55 6.51
CA LEU A 75 -7.65 -1.59 5.17
C LEU A 75 -7.89 -2.94 4.51
N GLN A 76 -7.67 -4.04 5.24
CA GLN A 76 -7.93 -5.38 4.73
C GLN A 76 -9.39 -5.54 4.29
N LEU A 77 -10.33 -5.04 5.10
CA LEU A 77 -11.76 -5.03 4.75
C LEU A 77 -12.03 -4.17 3.51
N SER A 78 -11.41 -2.99 3.39
CA SER A 78 -11.56 -2.12 2.22
C SER A 78 -11.04 -2.79 0.94
N VAL A 79 -9.90 -3.49 1.00
CA VAL A 79 -9.37 -4.25 -0.14
C VAL A 79 -10.33 -5.36 -0.55
N LEU A 80 -10.85 -6.13 0.41
CA LEU A 80 -11.83 -7.19 0.12
C LEU A 80 -13.12 -6.65 -0.50
N GLN A 81 -13.61 -5.50 -0.04
CA GLN A 81 -14.78 -4.83 -0.63
C GLN A 81 -14.50 -4.37 -2.06
N GLN A 82 -13.31 -3.81 -2.31
CA GLN A 82 -12.89 -3.38 -3.64
C GLN A 82 -12.76 -4.57 -4.60
N GLU A 83 -12.19 -5.69 -4.14
CA GLU A 83 -12.11 -6.93 -4.91
C GLU A 83 -13.50 -7.49 -5.24
N ALA A 84 -14.41 -7.54 -4.27
CA ALA A 84 -15.79 -7.99 -4.51
C ALA A 84 -16.51 -7.12 -5.55
N SER A 85 -16.38 -5.78 -5.44
CA SER A 85 -16.96 -4.85 -6.41
C SER A 85 -16.38 -5.04 -7.81
N LEU A 86 -15.08 -5.32 -7.92
CA LEU A 86 -14.43 -5.64 -9.20
C LEU A 86 -14.99 -6.94 -9.81
N TYR A 87 -15.20 -7.99 -9.00
CA TYR A 87 -15.80 -9.23 -9.49
C TYR A 87 -17.23 -9.02 -10.00
N ASP A 88 -18.04 -8.23 -9.29
CA ASP A 88 -19.39 -7.89 -9.75
C ASP A 88 -19.37 -7.13 -11.08
N GLN A 89 -18.45 -6.19 -11.24
CA GLN A 89 -18.27 -5.47 -12.51
C GLN A 89 -17.88 -6.41 -13.65
N ILE A 90 -16.94 -7.34 -13.41
CA ILE A 90 -16.54 -8.35 -14.40
C ILE A 90 -17.74 -9.22 -14.80
N ASN A 91 -18.53 -9.67 -13.83
CA ASN A 91 -19.72 -10.49 -14.08
C ASN A 91 -20.78 -9.72 -14.88
N ASN A 92 -21.00 -8.44 -14.57
CA ASN A 92 -21.92 -7.58 -15.33
C ASN A 92 -21.48 -7.42 -16.79
N VAL A 93 -20.18 -7.22 -17.03
CA VAL A 93 -19.63 -7.16 -18.39
C VAL A 93 -19.80 -8.49 -19.11
N ARG A 94 -19.55 -9.61 -18.43
CA ARG A 94 -19.73 -10.95 -19.00
C ARG A 94 -21.19 -11.23 -19.39
N ASN A 95 -22.14 -10.89 -18.52
CA ASN A 95 -23.57 -11.02 -18.80
C ASN A 95 -24.00 -10.10 -19.95
N SER A 96 -23.50 -8.87 -19.99
CA SER A 96 -23.77 -7.94 -21.09
C SER A 96 -23.29 -8.50 -22.43
N ARG A 97 -22.07 -9.07 -22.48
CA ARG A 97 -21.54 -9.73 -23.69
C ARG A 97 -22.38 -10.93 -24.12
N LEU A 98 -22.77 -11.78 -23.17
CA LEU A 98 -23.62 -12.94 -23.46
C LEU A 98 -24.97 -12.50 -24.05
N ASN A 99 -25.58 -11.47 -23.47
CA ASN A 99 -26.83 -10.90 -24.00
C ASN A 99 -26.64 -10.34 -25.42
N LEU A 100 -25.54 -9.65 -25.70
CA LEU A 100 -25.26 -9.14 -27.06
C LEU A 100 -25.09 -10.29 -28.07
N GLU A 101 -24.41 -11.36 -27.69
CA GLU A 101 -24.22 -12.54 -28.54
C GLU A 101 -25.55 -13.24 -28.83
N GLN A 102 -26.40 -13.45 -27.81
CA GLN A 102 -27.74 -13.99 -27.99
C GLN A 102 -28.62 -13.11 -28.89
N ASN A 103 -28.57 -11.79 -28.71
CA ASN A 103 -29.29 -10.85 -29.57
C ASN A 103 -28.78 -10.92 -31.02
N ASN A 104 -27.46 -11.05 -31.23
CA ASN A 104 -26.88 -11.19 -32.56
C ASN A 104 -27.35 -12.47 -33.26
N LEU A 105 -27.37 -13.60 -32.55
CA LEU A 105 -27.87 -14.87 -33.07
C LEU A 105 -29.35 -14.77 -33.46
N ARG A 106 -30.19 -14.19 -32.58
CA ARG A 106 -31.62 -13.97 -32.89
C ARG A 106 -31.82 -13.10 -34.12
N LEU A 107 -31.04 -12.04 -34.28
CA LEU A 107 -31.11 -11.17 -35.46
C LEU A 107 -30.72 -11.91 -36.75
N LYS A 108 -29.72 -12.81 -36.68
CA LYS A 108 -29.34 -13.66 -37.81
C LYS A 108 -30.46 -14.64 -38.19
N GLU A 109 -31.11 -15.27 -37.21
CA GLU A 109 -32.26 -16.14 -37.44
C GLU A 109 -33.43 -15.39 -38.09
N GLN A 110 -33.73 -14.19 -37.62
CA GLN A 110 -34.76 -13.32 -38.21
C GLN A 110 -34.42 -12.95 -39.65
N LEU A 111 -33.17 -12.59 -39.94
CA LEU A 111 -32.71 -12.28 -41.29
C LEU A 111 -32.91 -13.47 -42.23
N ILE A 112 -32.47 -14.66 -41.83
CA ILE A 112 -32.62 -15.89 -42.62
C ILE A 112 -34.11 -16.19 -42.90
N SER A 113 -34.99 -16.00 -41.90
CA SER A 113 -36.43 -16.18 -42.07
C SER A 113 -37.01 -15.23 -43.11
N VAL A 114 -36.66 -13.93 -43.04
CA VAL A 114 -37.11 -12.90 -43.99
C VAL A 114 -36.57 -13.17 -45.39
N GLU A 115 -35.31 -13.55 -45.52
CA GLU A 115 -34.70 -13.92 -46.81
C GLU A 115 -35.42 -15.11 -47.46
N ASN A 116 -35.75 -16.14 -46.66
CA ASN A 116 -36.53 -17.28 -47.15
C ASN A 116 -37.93 -16.88 -47.60
N GLN A 117 -38.63 -16.04 -46.83
CA GLN A 117 -39.95 -15.51 -47.23
C GLN A 117 -39.87 -14.71 -48.53
N LEU A 118 -38.84 -13.87 -48.70
CA LEU A 118 -38.62 -13.12 -49.93
C LEU A 118 -38.31 -14.03 -51.12
N ASN A 119 -37.50 -15.08 -50.92
CA ASN A 119 -37.18 -16.06 -51.94
C ASN A 119 -38.41 -16.85 -52.42
N LEU A 120 -39.44 -17.01 -51.59
CA LEU A 120 -40.72 -17.62 -51.97
C LEU A 120 -41.67 -16.62 -52.63
N ALA A 121 -41.78 -15.41 -52.08
CA ALA A 121 -42.70 -14.37 -52.55
C ALA A 121 -42.28 -13.78 -53.89
N LYS A 122 -40.98 -13.63 -54.15
CA LYS A 122 -40.45 -12.99 -55.37
C LYS A 122 -40.78 -13.78 -56.65
N PRO A 123 -40.52 -15.11 -56.74
CA PRO A 123 -40.94 -15.88 -57.91
C PRO A 123 -42.46 -15.92 -58.11
N GLU A 124 -43.24 -15.92 -57.03
CA GLU A 124 -44.71 -15.87 -57.11
C GLU A 124 -45.18 -14.54 -57.71
N TYR A 125 -44.64 -13.42 -57.22
CA TYR A 125 -44.89 -12.10 -57.78
C TYR A 125 -44.47 -11.99 -59.24
N GLU A 126 -43.28 -12.49 -59.61
CA GLU A 126 -42.81 -12.49 -61.00
C GLU A 126 -43.73 -13.32 -61.91
N ARG A 127 -44.24 -14.46 -61.43
CA ARG A 127 -45.24 -15.28 -62.16
C ARG A 127 -46.54 -14.51 -62.36
N GLN A 128 -47.13 -13.95 -61.29
CA GLN A 128 -48.36 -13.16 -61.37
C GLN A 128 -48.21 -11.98 -62.33
N LYS A 129 -47.11 -11.23 -62.23
CA LYS A 129 -46.80 -10.11 -63.12
C LYS A 129 -46.78 -10.54 -64.58
N SER A 130 -46.09 -11.64 -64.91
CA SER A 130 -46.03 -12.14 -66.30
C SER A 130 -47.39 -12.60 -66.83
N LEU A 131 -48.26 -13.14 -65.98
CA LEU A 131 -49.61 -13.57 -66.36
C LEU A 131 -50.55 -12.38 -66.58
N TYR A 132 -50.44 -11.35 -65.73
CA TYR A 132 -51.17 -10.09 -65.86
C TYR A 132 -50.79 -9.35 -67.15
N GLU A 133 -49.49 -9.23 -67.46
CA GLU A 133 -49.00 -8.62 -68.73
C GLU A 133 -49.52 -9.34 -69.98
N LYS A 134 -49.89 -10.62 -69.87
CA LYS A 134 -50.47 -11.42 -70.97
C LYS A 134 -52.01 -11.33 -71.04
N ASN A 135 -52.65 -10.47 -70.23
CA ASN A 135 -54.11 -10.33 -70.11
C ASN A 135 -54.83 -11.64 -69.73
N LEU A 136 -54.14 -12.56 -69.05
CA LEU A 136 -54.70 -13.88 -68.69
C LEU A 136 -55.32 -13.89 -67.29
N THR A 137 -55.29 -12.77 -66.55
CA THR A 137 -55.81 -12.68 -65.17
C THR A 137 -56.48 -11.31 -64.91
N SER A 138 -57.50 -11.29 -64.03
CA SER A 138 -58.17 -10.07 -63.59
C SER A 138 -57.28 -9.27 -62.63
N GLU A 139 -57.36 -7.94 -62.69
CA GLU A 139 -56.62 -7.01 -61.83
C GLU A 139 -57.21 -6.97 -60.41
N GLN A 140 -57.00 -8.01 -59.59
CA GLN A 140 -57.21 -7.90 -58.14
C GLN A 140 -56.25 -8.79 -57.34
N GLU A 141 -55.76 -8.16 -56.27
CA GLU A 141 -54.79 -8.55 -55.22
C GLU A 141 -53.31 -8.63 -55.60
#